data_AF-A0A1I7LB97-F1
#
_entry.id   AF-A0A1I7LB97-F1
#
_cell.length_a   1.000
_cell.length_b   1.000
_cell.length_c   1.000
_cell.angle_alpha   90.00
_cell.angle_beta   90.00
_cell.angle_gamma   90.00
#
_symmetry.space_group_name_H-M   'P 1'
#
loop_
_entity.id
_entity.type
_entity.pdbx_description
1 polymer ?
#
loop_
_entity_poly.entity_id
_entity_poly.type
_entity_poly.pdbx_seq_one_letter_code
_entity_poly.pdbx_strand_id
1 'polypeptide(L)' 'MTKRVRPQAVSAGEALGRKLLQSVREMKAGQAARVTTVELNEVAEARRSTGLSQAQFAEILCISKRTLQEWEQGRRAP' A
#
# COMPACT_ATOMS: atom_id res chain seq x y z
N MET A 1 -41.27 0.63 41.36
CA MET A 1 -41.57 0.21 39.96
C MET A 1 -40.46 0.69 39.04
N THR A 2 -39.41 -0.08 38.84
CA THR A 2 -38.32 0.26 37.90
C THR A 2 -38.56 -0.46 36.58
N LYS A 3 -38.93 0.27 35.52
CA LYS A 3 -39.06 -0.29 34.16
C LYS A 3 -37.70 -0.74 33.67
N ARG A 4 -37.55 -2.05 33.44
CA ARG A 4 -36.37 -2.64 32.78
C ARG A 4 -36.46 -2.32 31.28
N VAL A 5 -35.62 -1.41 30.80
CA VAL A 5 -35.50 -1.13 29.36
C VAL A 5 -34.80 -2.32 28.71
N ARG A 6 -35.45 -2.96 27.73
CA ARG A 6 -34.83 -4.03 26.93
C ARG A 6 -33.85 -3.39 25.95
N PRO A 7 -32.60 -3.87 25.84
CA PRO A 7 -31.69 -3.38 24.81
C PRO A 7 -32.26 -3.76 23.44
N GLN A 8 -32.41 -2.76 22.57
CA GLN A 8 -32.84 -2.95 21.19
C GLN A 8 -31.71 -3.64 20.41
N ALA A 9 -32.02 -4.73 19.70
CA ALA A 9 -31.03 -5.46 18.91
C ALA A 9 -30.55 -4.59 17.75
N VAL A 10 -29.23 -4.40 17.64
CA VAL A 10 -28.59 -3.70 16.52
C VAL A 10 -28.85 -4.52 15.24
N SER A 11 -29.32 -3.85 14.19
CA SER A 11 -29.54 -4.52 12.90
C SER A 11 -28.22 -5.02 12.30
N ALA A 12 -28.29 -6.09 11.49
CA ALA A 12 -27.10 -6.62 10.82
C ALA A 12 -26.41 -5.56 9.94
N GLY A 13 -27.17 -4.69 9.28
CA GLY A 13 -26.64 -3.60 8.45
C GLY A 13 -25.89 -2.55 9.27
N GLU A 14 -26.41 -2.16 10.43
CA GLU A 14 -25.74 -1.21 11.31
C GLU A 14 -24.45 -1.80 11.91
N ALA A 15 -24.47 -3.09 12.29
CA ALA A 15 -23.28 -3.79 12.75
C ALA A 15 -22.20 -3.86 11.67
N LEU A 16 -22.58 -4.13 10.41
CA LEU A 16 -21.65 -4.12 9.27
C LEU A 16 -21.09 -2.72 9.01
N GLY A 17 -21.94 -1.70 8.97
CA GLY A 17 -21.51 -0.32 8.74
C GLY A 17 -20.50 0.17 9.79
N ARG A 18 -20.74 -0.16 11.07
CA ARG A 18 -19.79 0.13 12.16
C ARG A 18 -18.44 -0.56 11.96
N LYS A 19 -18.43 -1.83 11.52
CA LYS A 19 -17.18 -2.56 11.21
C LYS A 19 -16.42 -1.93 10.06
N LEU A 20 -17.10 -1.56 8.98
CA LEU A 20 -16.45 -0.93 7.83
C LEU A 20 -15.84 0.43 8.18
N LEU A 21 -16.58 1.27 8.93
CA LEU A 21 -16.07 2.56 9.41
C LEU A 21 -14.84 2.37 10.31
N GLN A 22 -14.85 1.34 11.14
CA GLN A 22 -13.71 0.99 11.98
C GLN A 22 -12.50 0.60 11.11
N SER A 23 -12.66 -0.29 10.14
CA SER A 23 -11.56 -0.67 9.23
C SER A 23 -10.98 0.51 8.45
N VAL A 24 -11.80 1.49 8.05
CA VAL A 24 -11.30 2.72 7.40
C VAL A 24 -10.43 3.56 8.35
N ARG A 25 -10.81 3.66 9.62
CA ARG A 25 -10.01 4.37 10.63
C ARG A 25 -8.69 3.67 10.88
N GLU A 26 -8.70 2.35 11.00
CA GLU A 26 -7.50 1.51 11.17
C GLU A 26 -6.53 1.70 9.99
N MET A 27 -7.04 1.65 8.75
CA MET A 27 -6.23 1.91 7.54
C MET A 27 -5.60 3.31 7.56
N LYS A 28 -6.37 4.35 7.92
CA LYS A 28 -5.87 5.73 8.02
C LYS A 28 -4.86 5.92 9.15
N ALA A 29 -4.98 5.15 10.23
CA ALA A 29 -4.04 5.14 11.35
C ALA A 29 -2.78 4.31 11.06
N GLY A 30 -2.66 3.69 9.88
CA GLY A 30 -1.54 2.81 9.54
C GLY A 30 -1.55 1.46 10.28
N GLN A 31 -2.68 1.07 10.86
CA GLN A 31 -2.85 -0.21 11.55
C GLN A 31 -3.05 -1.32 10.51
N ALA A 32 -1.93 -1.82 9.99
CA ALA A 32 -1.94 -2.92 9.02
C ALA A 32 -1.87 -4.28 9.73
N ALA A 33 -2.70 -5.23 9.30
CA ALA A 33 -2.61 -6.62 9.77
C ALA A 33 -1.29 -7.31 9.36
N ARG A 34 -0.71 -6.88 8.25
CA ARG A 34 0.59 -7.34 7.75
C ARG A 34 1.29 -6.20 7.02
N VAL A 35 2.57 -6.02 7.30
CA VAL A 35 3.46 -5.16 6.52
C VAL A 35 4.37 -6.06 5.70
N THR A 36 4.42 -5.83 4.38
CA THR A 36 5.35 -6.50 3.48
C THR A 36 6.42 -5.50 3.08
N THR A 37 7.63 -5.70 3.58
CA THR A 37 8.81 -4.97 3.11
C THR A 37 9.35 -5.69 1.88
N VAL A 38 9.56 -4.96 0.79
CA VAL A 38 10.21 -5.48 -0.42
C VAL A 38 11.59 -4.84 -0.48
N GLU A 39 12.63 -5.69 -0.41
CA GLU A 39 13.99 -5.24 -0.63
C GLU A 39 14.13 -4.75 -2.07
N LEU A 40 14.71 -3.57 -2.23
CA LEU A 40 15.02 -3.05 -3.55
C LEU A 40 16.30 -3.69 -4.06
N ASN A 41 16.37 -3.94 -5.37
CA ASN A 41 17.63 -4.32 -5.96
C ASN A 41 18.52 -3.10 -6.20
N GLU A 42 19.80 -3.37 -6.47
CA GLU A 42 20.84 -2.35 -6.64
C GLU A 42 20.47 -1.30 -7.70
N VAL A 43 19.80 -1.71 -8.78
CA VAL A 43 19.37 -0.80 -9.86
C VAL A 43 18.29 0.17 -9.36
N ALA A 44 17.29 -0.34 -8.62
CA ALA A 44 16.23 0.47 -8.05
C ALA A 44 16.74 1.41 -6.95
N GLU A 45 17.72 0.97 -6.16
CA GLU A 45 18.42 1.80 -5.18
C GLU A 45 19.20 2.93 -5.86
N ALA A 46 20.01 2.60 -6.88
CA ALA A 46 20.78 3.58 -7.64
C ALA A 46 19.88 4.62 -8.29
N ARG A 47 18.71 4.24 -8.84
CA ARG A 47 17.76 5.24 -9.32
C ARG A 47 17.22 6.09 -8.17
N ARG A 48 16.76 5.48 -7.08
CA ARG A 48 16.18 6.21 -5.94
C ARG A 48 17.15 7.23 -5.35
N SER A 49 18.44 6.92 -5.26
CA SER A 49 19.46 7.82 -4.73
C SER A 49 19.62 9.09 -5.59
N THR A 50 19.29 9.03 -6.88
CA THR A 50 19.31 10.22 -7.75
C THR A 50 18.08 11.13 -7.61
N GLY A 51 16.99 10.65 -6.98
CA GLY A 51 15.71 11.36 -6.94
C GLY A 51 14.96 11.42 -8.27
N LEU A 52 15.44 10.72 -9.31
CA LEU A 52 14.84 10.74 -10.64
C LEU A 52 13.68 9.75 -10.78
N SER A 53 12.72 10.13 -11.61
CA SER A 53 11.71 9.21 -12.11
C SER A 53 12.34 8.14 -13.00
N GLN A 54 11.63 7.03 -13.20
CA GLN A 54 12.09 5.96 -14.08
C GLN A 54 12.31 6.42 -15.53
N ALA A 55 11.51 7.36 -16.03
CA ALA A 55 11.67 7.89 -17.39
C ALA A 55 12.97 8.72 -17.51
N GLN A 56 13.17 9.67 -16.59
CA GLN A 56 14.37 10.53 -16.59
C GLN A 56 15.67 9.72 -16.42
N PHE A 57 15.67 8.73 -15.53
CA PHE A 57 16.84 7.89 -15.34
C PHE A 57 17.14 7.03 -16.57
N ALA A 58 16.11 6.49 -17.23
CA ALA A 58 16.26 5.72 -18.47
C ALA A 58 16.78 6.59 -19.63
N GLU A 59 16.31 7.85 -19.73
CA GLU A 59 16.79 8.83 -20.71
C GLU A 59 18.28 9.11 -20.55
N ILE A 60 18.77 9.31 -19.31
CA ILE A 60 20.20 9.52 -19.04
C ILE A 60 21.04 8.31 -19.43
N LEU A 61 20.53 7.10 -19.19
CA LEU A 61 21.19 5.85 -19.57
C LEU A 61 21.02 5.47 -21.04
N CYS A 62 20.29 6.28 -21.83
CA CYS A 62 19.97 6.00 -23.23
C CYS A 62 19.29 4.63 -23.45
N ILE A 63 18.50 4.17 -22.47
CA ILE A 63 17.73 2.93 -22.55
C ILE A 63 16.23 3.22 -22.53
N SER A 64 15.43 2.26 -22.98
CA SER A 64 14.00 2.36 -22.83
C SER A 64 13.61 2.28 -21.35
N LYS A 65 12.57 3.03 -20.93
CA LYS A 65 11.95 2.88 -19.61
C LYS A 65 11.61 1.41 -19.30
N ARG A 66 11.18 0.66 -20.32
CA ARG A 66 10.83 -0.76 -20.24
C ARG A 66 12.03 -1.63 -19.84
N THR A 67 13.21 -1.32 -20.35
CA THR A 67 14.47 -1.99 -20.02
C THR A 67 14.81 -1.79 -18.54
N LEU A 68 14.78 -0.53 -18.07
CA LEU A 68 14.99 -0.21 -16.65
C LEU A 68 13.98 -0.93 -15.75
N GLN A 69 12.73 -1.07 -16.20
CA GLN A 69 11.66 -1.80 -15.52
C GLN A 69 11.97 -3.30 -15.36
N GLU A 70 12.51 -3.95 -16.40
CA GLU A 70 12.95 -5.35 -16.30
C GLU A 70 14.07 -5.51 -15.27
N TRP A 71 15.00 -4.55 -15.25
CA TRP A 71 16.11 -4.55 -14.31
C TRP A 71 15.63 -4.34 -12.87
N GLU A 72 14.84 -3.30 -12.59
CA GLU A 72 14.32 -3.01 -11.24
C GLU A 72 13.39 -4.12 -10.70
N GLN A 73 12.77 -4.90 -11.58
CA GLN A 73 11.92 -6.04 -11.19
C GLN A 73 12.68 -7.37 -11.14
N GLY A 74 14.00 -7.36 -11.39
CA GLY A 74 14.85 -8.54 -11.35
C GLY A 74 14.57 -9.58 -12.44
N ARG A 75 13.83 -9.20 -13.50
CA ARG A 75 13.56 -10.09 -14.64
C ARG A 75 14.72 -10.17 -15.62
N ARG A 76 15.59 -9.16 -15.63
CA ARG A 76 16.83 -9.10 -16.42
C ARG A 76 17.93 -8.40 -15.62
N ALA A 77 19.17 -8.62 -16.01
CA ALA A 77 20.33 -7.87 -15.54
C ALA A 77 20.89 -6.99 -16.69
N PRO A 78 21.53 -5.86 -16.38
CA PRO A 78 22.41 -5.15 -17.30
C PRO A 78 23.60 -6.01 -17.77
#